data_AF-B0RHP9-F1
#
_entry.id   AF-B0RHP9-F1
#
_cell.length_a   1.000
_cell.length_b   1.000
_cell.length_c   1.000
_cell.angle_alpha   90.00
_cell.angle_beta   90.00
_cell.angle_gamma   90.00
#
_symmetry.space_group_name_H-M   'P 1'
#
loop_
_entity.id
_entity.type
_entity.pdbx_description
1 polymer ?
#
loop_
_entity_poly.entity_id
_entity_poly.type
_entity_poly.pdbx_seq_one_letter_code
_entity_poly.pdbx_strand_id
1 'polypeptide(L)'
;MERLFTWRTLVYAYYYDHQGSRFEIGGVKIAKLDFEYKNDSEHTTPLPTQFTTLDNTYAPLGQDESYYANLLNLFGVKETKRILAAVGDMAVDLRRFEKLRSEPVVFESLMRDITGSTVTGTYARILAGDGQDSFALKYTRPSTNDLAESVILDFAVQPESFPPTNVHVLVGRNGSGKTTHLRDMALSLLGPSAGESIGTFREHADVLPDIANVVYVSFSAFDNAILPHEDSVDKYEVRYSYVGLVTSAPENETSRTFGTSHSEDHISIESRARDKIVPTRTRAPEELAEEFARSAWVVVREKSRGLWREALETLESDPIFADADVSSLAQLHHEPSFKQFAAHAKIIYGTLSSGHKIVLLTVTRLAQSVTEKSLVLIDEPEGHLHPPLLSAFIRTLSNLMSSRNGIAIVATHSPVVLQEVPRNSAWKIRRVAGVSRANRLKVESFGENIGVLTSSVFGLEVSASGFHKLLLDTAAEVRDFYLVLERFNGQIGGDGRALLLSWFANQGLPVRSFKANRDWPGYE
;
A
#
# COMPACT_ATOMS: atom_id res chain seq x y z
N MET A 1 15.13 3.41 22.30
CA MET A 1 16.47 4.05 22.37
C MET A 1 16.61 4.87 21.10
N GLU A 2 16.50 6.20 21.16
CA GLU A 2 16.68 7.06 20.00
C GLU A 2 18.07 6.77 19.41
N ARG A 3 18.15 6.21 18.21
CA ARG A 3 19.40 6.26 17.43
C ARG A 3 19.61 7.75 17.12
N LEU A 4 20.36 8.44 17.97
CA LEU A 4 20.89 9.77 17.67
C LEU A 4 21.59 9.64 16.31
N PHE A 5 21.05 10.32 15.30
CA PHE A 5 21.65 10.32 13.98
C PHE A 5 23.01 11.02 14.08
N THR A 6 24.09 10.27 13.90
CA THR A 6 25.46 10.79 13.88
C THR A 6 25.62 11.89 12.83
N TRP A 7 24.85 11.83 11.73
CA TRP A 7 24.89 12.78 10.63
C TRP A 7 23.62 13.63 10.54
N ARG A 8 23.78 14.96 10.64
CA ARG A 8 22.74 15.96 10.37
C ARG A 8 22.96 16.63 9.01
N THR A 9 22.53 15.93 7.98
CA THR A 9 22.71 16.31 6.56
C THR A 9 21.43 16.87 5.93
N LEU A 10 20.27 16.64 6.54
CA LEU A 10 18.98 17.03 5.99
C LEU A 10 18.75 18.54 6.08
N VAL A 11 18.43 19.14 4.93
CA VAL A 11 17.89 20.49 4.80
C VAL A 11 16.64 20.45 3.91
N TYR A 12 15.77 21.46 4.02
CA TYR A 12 14.59 21.58 3.18
C TYR A 12 14.74 22.79 2.26
N ALA A 13 14.62 22.56 0.96
CA ALA A 13 14.85 23.58 -0.05
C ALA A 13 13.55 24.34 -0.39
N TYR A 14 13.68 25.66 -0.50
CA TYR A 14 12.62 26.58 -0.91
C TYR A 14 13.13 27.48 -2.04
N TYR A 15 12.24 27.82 -2.97
CA TYR A 15 12.46 28.84 -3.98
C TYR A 15 11.60 30.07 -3.66
N TYR A 16 12.18 31.26 -3.80
CA TYR A 16 11.46 32.52 -3.72
C TYR A 16 11.56 33.20 -5.10
N ASP A 17 10.42 33.49 -5.70
CA ASP A 17 10.38 34.19 -6.99
C ASP A 17 10.64 35.70 -6.83
N HIS A 18 10.64 36.42 -7.95
CA HIS A 18 10.82 37.87 -7.99
C HIS A 18 9.69 38.66 -7.30
N GLN A 19 8.56 38.03 -7.01
CA GLN A 19 7.42 38.63 -6.29
C GLN A 19 7.45 38.30 -4.80
N GLY A 20 8.42 37.48 -4.35
CA GLY A 20 8.51 37.00 -2.98
C GLY A 20 7.63 35.80 -2.67
N SER A 21 7.00 35.19 -3.69
CA SER A 21 6.21 33.97 -3.52
C SER A 21 7.13 32.80 -3.18
N ARG A 22 6.80 32.06 -2.12
CA ARG A 22 7.55 30.89 -1.66
C ARG A 22 7.01 29.62 -2.32
N PHE A 23 7.90 28.85 -2.92
CA PHE A 23 7.63 27.53 -3.48
C PHE A 23 8.45 26.48 -2.72
N GLU A 24 7.80 25.40 -2.32
CA GLU A 24 8.48 24.26 -1.71
C GLU A 24 9.14 23.40 -2.78
N ILE A 25 10.43 23.11 -2.63
CA ILE A 25 11.14 22.19 -3.54
C ILE A 25 11.13 20.78 -2.93
N GLY A 26 11.55 20.63 -1.67
CA GLY A 26 11.55 19.36 -0.96
C GLY A 26 12.81 19.14 -0.10
N GLY A 27 12.88 17.95 0.53
CA GLY A 27 14.03 17.53 1.33
C GLY A 27 15.24 17.17 0.47
N VAL A 28 16.41 17.69 0.86
CA VAL A 28 17.72 17.34 0.29
C VAL A 28 18.69 17.07 1.43
N LYS A 29 19.45 15.99 1.34
CA LYS A 29 20.56 15.75 2.27
C LYS A 29 21.84 16.23 1.62
N ILE A 30 22.58 17.07 2.34
CA ILE A 30 23.87 17.60 1.91
C ILE A 30 24.89 17.15 2.95
N ALA A 31 25.85 16.33 2.51
CA ALA A 31 27.00 15.94 3.33
C ALA A 31 28.20 16.83 3.00
N LYS A 32 29.05 17.09 4.01
CA LYS A 32 30.39 17.65 3.81
C LYS A 32 31.41 16.55 4.09
N LEU A 33 32.15 16.14 3.06
CA LEU A 33 32.99 14.94 3.06
C LEU A 33 34.23 15.06 3.96
N ASP A 34 34.75 16.27 4.12
CA ASP A 34 35.91 16.59 4.95
C ASP A 34 35.52 17.08 6.37
N PHE A 35 34.25 16.90 6.76
CA PHE A 35 33.74 17.33 8.05
C PHE A 35 33.56 16.16 9.01
N GLU A 36 34.11 16.30 10.22
CA GLU A 36 33.93 15.33 11.28
C GLU A 36 32.59 15.57 12.00
N TYR A 37 31.64 14.68 11.76
CA TYR A 37 30.34 14.72 12.42
C TYR A 37 30.43 14.15 13.83
N LYS A 38 30.11 14.97 14.83
CA LYS A 38 30.02 14.54 16.23
C LYS A 38 28.57 14.24 16.59
N ASN A 39 28.39 13.25 17.47
CA ASN A 39 27.08 12.79 17.91
C ASN A 39 26.51 13.71 19.01
N ASP A 40 26.36 15.00 18.70
CA ASP A 40 25.77 15.99 19.58
C ASP A 40 24.68 16.80 18.86
N SER A 41 23.97 17.62 19.64
CA SER A 41 22.81 18.37 19.15
C SER A 41 23.15 19.60 18.30
N GLU A 42 24.42 19.89 18.02
CA GLU A 42 24.84 21.19 17.47
C GLU A 42 25.53 21.10 16.11
N HIS A 43 26.02 19.93 15.68
CA HIS A 43 26.77 19.81 14.43
C HIS A 43 25.87 19.45 13.22
N THR A 44 25.22 20.46 12.66
CA THR A 44 24.65 20.40 11.30
C THR A 44 25.74 20.56 10.24
N THR A 45 25.53 20.01 9.04
CA THR A 45 26.45 20.23 7.92
C THR A 45 26.68 21.74 7.72
N PRO A 46 27.93 22.23 7.79
CA PRO A 46 28.22 23.66 7.71
C PRO A 46 28.06 24.13 6.27
N LEU A 47 26.92 24.73 5.97
CA LEU A 47 26.64 25.35 4.67
C LEU A 47 27.04 26.83 4.68
N PRO A 48 27.63 27.35 3.59
CA PRO A 48 27.83 28.79 3.45
C PRO A 48 26.49 29.53 3.51
N THR A 49 26.46 30.71 4.13
CA THR A 49 25.23 31.52 4.24
C THR A 49 24.72 32.01 2.88
N GLN A 50 25.62 32.19 1.91
CA GLN A 50 25.32 32.53 0.52
C GLN A 50 26.34 31.86 -0.40
N PHE A 51 25.88 31.32 -1.52
CA PHE A 51 26.73 30.71 -2.54
C PHE A 51 26.03 30.69 -3.90
N THR A 52 26.81 30.68 -4.97
CA THR A 52 26.33 30.39 -6.34
C THR A 52 26.64 28.95 -6.76
N THR A 53 27.67 28.35 -6.16
CA THR A 53 28.08 26.95 -6.35
C THR A 53 28.54 26.36 -5.03
N LEU A 54 28.35 25.06 -4.82
CA LEU A 54 29.03 24.33 -3.75
C LEU A 54 30.31 23.70 -4.30
N ASP A 55 31.38 23.71 -3.51
CA ASP A 55 32.64 23.08 -3.90
C ASP A 55 32.55 21.54 -3.81
N ASN A 56 33.61 20.88 -4.28
CA ASN A 56 33.65 19.41 -4.35
C ASN A 56 33.72 18.71 -2.98
N THR A 57 33.79 19.43 -1.86
CA THR A 57 33.68 18.84 -0.52
C THR A 57 32.23 18.53 -0.13
N TYR A 58 31.24 19.07 -0.85
CA TYR A 58 29.83 18.81 -0.59
C TYR A 58 29.27 17.70 -1.48
N ALA A 59 28.36 16.90 -0.93
CA ALA A 59 27.62 15.88 -1.66
C ALA A 59 26.11 16.06 -1.39
N PRO A 60 25.38 16.82 -2.23
CA PRO A 60 23.92 16.88 -2.18
C PRO A 60 23.27 15.66 -2.84
N LEU A 61 22.14 15.23 -2.28
CA LEU A 61 21.23 14.26 -2.88
C LEU A 61 19.79 14.54 -2.46
N GLY A 62 18.91 14.78 -3.42
CA GLY A 62 17.46 14.88 -3.21
C GLY A 62 16.89 13.61 -2.56
N GLN A 63 15.92 13.77 -1.65
CA GLN A 63 15.44 12.67 -0.80
C GLN A 63 14.15 11.98 -1.28
N ASP A 64 13.59 12.47 -2.37
CA ASP A 64 12.29 12.07 -2.92
C ASP A 64 12.19 12.45 -4.40
N GLU A 65 11.42 11.70 -5.20
CA GLU A 65 11.17 12.01 -6.62
C GLU A 65 10.58 13.42 -6.80
N SER A 66 9.73 13.85 -5.85
CA SER A 66 9.08 15.17 -5.89
C SER A 66 10.11 16.30 -5.83
N TYR A 67 11.28 16.10 -5.22
CA TYR A 67 12.33 17.12 -5.18
C TYR A 67 12.78 17.50 -6.60
N TYR A 68 13.05 16.51 -7.44
CA TYR A 68 13.48 16.73 -8.81
C TYR A 68 12.31 17.15 -9.71
N ALA A 69 11.12 16.55 -9.52
CA ALA A 69 9.92 16.93 -10.27
C ALA A 69 9.53 18.40 -10.02
N ASN A 70 9.57 18.87 -8.76
CA ASN A 70 9.28 20.26 -8.42
C ASN A 70 10.28 21.23 -9.07
N LEU A 71 11.57 20.89 -9.07
CA LEU A 71 12.58 21.70 -9.77
C LEU A 71 12.29 21.78 -11.28
N LEU A 72 11.89 20.68 -11.91
CA LEU A 72 11.55 20.65 -13.33
C LEU A 72 10.29 21.44 -13.64
N ASN A 73 9.25 21.33 -12.80
CA ASN A 73 8.01 22.08 -12.96
C ASN A 73 8.24 23.60 -12.83
N LEU A 74 9.17 24.02 -11.97
CA LEU A 74 9.48 25.44 -11.77
C LEU A 74 10.42 26.02 -12.84
N PHE A 75 11.44 25.26 -13.28
CA PHE A 75 12.55 25.81 -14.07
C PHE A 75 12.73 25.17 -15.45
N GLY A 76 12.09 24.03 -15.71
CA GLY A 76 12.30 23.21 -16.90
C GLY A 76 13.66 22.52 -16.93
N VAL A 77 13.78 21.50 -17.79
CA VAL A 77 14.92 20.56 -17.84
C VAL A 77 16.29 21.26 -17.87
N LYS A 78 16.46 22.28 -18.71
CA LYS A 78 17.76 22.94 -18.92
C LYS A 78 18.24 23.67 -17.68
N GLU A 79 17.37 24.47 -17.06
CA GLU A 79 17.76 25.30 -15.91
C GLU A 79 17.83 24.45 -14.63
N THR A 80 16.95 23.45 -14.46
CA THR A 80 17.06 22.48 -13.37
C THR A 80 18.42 21.78 -13.36
N LYS A 81 18.89 21.26 -14.50
CA LYS A 81 20.21 20.62 -14.59
C LYS A 81 21.34 21.60 -14.26
N ARG A 82 21.21 22.88 -14.64
CA ARG A 82 22.20 23.91 -14.31
C ARG A 82 22.27 24.18 -12.82
N ILE A 83 21.13 24.33 -12.15
CA ILE A 83 21.03 24.53 -10.70
C ILE A 83 21.66 23.36 -9.96
N LEU A 84 21.26 22.14 -10.31
CA LEU A 84 21.75 20.91 -9.67
C LEU A 84 23.25 20.67 -9.94
N ALA A 85 23.74 20.96 -11.14
CA ALA A 85 25.16 20.92 -11.44
C ALA A 85 25.97 21.96 -10.64
N ALA A 86 25.42 23.16 -10.41
CA ALA A 86 26.08 24.20 -9.63
C ALA A 86 26.25 23.82 -8.16
N VAL A 87 25.32 23.05 -7.59
CA VAL A 87 25.44 22.51 -6.22
C VAL A 87 26.16 21.16 -6.18
N GLY A 88 26.46 20.55 -7.33
CA GLY A 88 27.14 19.27 -7.42
C GLY A 88 26.27 18.07 -7.02
N ASP A 89 24.96 18.13 -7.30
CA ASP A 89 24.01 17.07 -6.96
C ASP A 89 24.36 15.74 -7.63
N MET A 90 24.35 14.67 -6.84
CA MET A 90 24.80 13.34 -7.26
C MET A 90 23.86 12.65 -8.26
N ALA A 91 22.59 13.06 -8.38
CA ALA A 91 21.70 12.54 -9.42
C ALA A 91 21.99 13.12 -10.80
N VAL A 92 22.67 14.27 -10.89
CA VAL A 92 23.14 14.85 -12.16
C VAL A 92 24.52 14.31 -12.56
N ASP A 93 25.44 14.15 -11.59
CA ASP A 93 26.77 13.59 -11.83
C ASP A 93 26.88 12.15 -11.30
N LEU A 94 26.43 11.19 -12.11
CA LEU A 94 26.46 9.77 -11.74
C LEU A 94 27.89 9.22 -11.54
N ARG A 95 28.91 9.83 -12.14
CA ARG A 95 30.31 9.44 -11.90
C ARG A 95 30.74 9.81 -10.49
N ARG A 96 30.31 11.00 -10.03
CA ARG A 96 30.50 11.43 -8.65
C ARG A 96 29.74 10.55 -7.67
N PHE A 97 28.50 10.19 -8.00
CA PHE A 97 27.70 9.26 -7.19
C PHE A 97 28.41 7.91 -6.99
N GLU A 98 28.84 7.26 -8.07
CA GLU A 98 29.52 5.96 -7.99
C GLU A 98 30.82 6.02 -7.17
N LYS A 99 31.54 7.14 -7.23
CA LYS A 99 32.75 7.34 -6.43
C LYS A 99 32.46 7.52 -4.94
N LEU A 100 31.37 8.20 -4.59
CA LEU A 100 31.07 8.61 -3.22
C LEU A 100 30.08 7.70 -2.50
N ARG A 101 29.33 6.83 -3.19
CA ARG A 101 28.24 6.05 -2.60
C ARG A 101 28.67 5.09 -1.48
N SER A 102 29.95 4.73 -1.42
CA SER A 102 30.53 3.91 -0.35
C SER A 102 31.07 4.72 0.83
N GLU A 103 31.12 6.06 0.73
CA GLU A 103 31.53 6.91 1.85
C GLU A 103 30.50 6.77 2.99
N PRO A 104 30.93 6.60 4.27
CA PRO A 104 30.01 6.34 5.37
C PRO A 104 28.89 7.37 5.51
N VAL A 105 29.22 8.66 5.37
CA VAL A 105 28.22 9.74 5.44
C VAL A 105 27.22 9.68 4.27
N VAL A 106 27.63 9.22 3.10
CA VAL A 106 26.73 9.08 1.95
C VAL A 106 25.86 7.84 2.11
N PHE A 107 26.48 6.69 2.39
CA PHE A 107 25.79 5.41 2.51
C PHE A 107 24.80 5.39 3.70
N GLU A 108 25.21 5.79 4.89
CA GLU A 108 24.41 5.64 6.12
C GLU A 108 23.48 6.84 6.40
N SER A 109 23.68 7.97 5.72
CA SER A 109 22.85 9.18 5.87
C SER A 109 22.04 9.51 4.62
N LEU A 110 22.71 9.81 3.51
CA LEU A 110 22.05 10.30 2.27
C LEU A 110 21.25 9.20 1.59
N MET A 111 21.80 7.98 1.55
CA MET A 111 21.22 6.81 0.91
C MET A 111 20.47 5.89 1.87
N ARG A 112 20.31 6.28 3.14
CA ARG A 112 19.60 5.47 4.14
C ARG A 112 18.26 4.96 3.61
N ASP A 113 17.51 5.85 2.98
CA ASP A 113 16.17 5.56 2.48
C ASP A 113 16.10 5.55 0.95
N ILE A 114 17.25 5.52 0.24
CA ILE A 114 17.32 5.61 -1.23
C ILE A 114 18.27 4.54 -1.76
N THR A 115 17.83 3.75 -2.74
CA THR A 115 18.70 2.74 -3.37
C THR A 115 19.58 3.37 -4.46
N GLY A 116 20.68 2.69 -4.81
CA GLY A 116 21.52 3.12 -5.93
C GLY A 116 20.77 3.12 -7.28
N SER A 117 19.83 2.19 -7.48
CA SER A 117 18.98 2.15 -8.68
C SER A 117 18.01 3.32 -8.75
N THR A 118 17.49 3.81 -7.62
CA THR A 118 16.67 5.04 -7.60
C THR A 118 17.49 6.25 -8.09
N VAL A 119 18.74 6.40 -7.64
CA VAL A 119 19.58 7.54 -8.05
C VAL A 119 19.96 7.44 -9.53
N THR A 120 20.45 6.27 -9.97
CA THR A 120 20.97 6.07 -11.32
C THR A 120 19.89 5.89 -12.40
N GLY A 121 18.71 5.41 -12.01
CA GLY A 121 17.55 5.19 -12.88
C GLY A 121 16.49 6.28 -12.72
N THR A 122 15.72 6.23 -11.64
CA THR A 122 14.54 7.11 -11.41
C THR A 122 14.88 8.59 -11.44
N TYR A 123 15.82 9.06 -10.60
CA TYR A 123 16.14 10.49 -10.55
C TYR A 123 16.76 10.98 -11.87
N ALA A 124 17.63 10.17 -12.49
CA ALA A 124 18.21 10.48 -13.79
C ALA A 124 17.15 10.62 -14.90
N ARG A 125 16.15 9.73 -14.92
CA ARG A 125 15.01 9.77 -15.86
C ARG A 125 14.15 11.01 -15.65
N ILE A 126 13.75 11.28 -14.39
CA ILE A 126 13.00 12.51 -14.05
C ILE A 126 13.76 13.72 -14.58
N LEU A 127 15.06 13.82 -14.29
CA LEU A 127 15.90 14.92 -14.74
C LEU A 127 16.08 14.99 -16.26
N ALA A 128 15.88 13.90 -17.01
CA ALA A 128 15.84 13.93 -18.47
C ALA A 128 14.55 14.58 -19.02
N GLY A 129 13.50 14.69 -18.19
CA GLY A 129 12.16 15.15 -18.59
C GLY A 129 11.31 14.02 -19.16
N ASP A 130 11.72 12.77 -18.95
CA ASP A 130 10.96 11.60 -19.38
C ASP A 130 9.77 11.38 -18.44
N GLY A 131 8.63 10.96 -19.01
CA GLY A 131 7.41 10.66 -18.25
C GLY A 131 7.52 9.37 -17.42
N GLN A 132 6.44 9.03 -16.72
CA GLN A 132 6.33 7.73 -16.04
C GLN A 132 6.30 6.59 -17.07
N ASP A 133 7.18 5.60 -16.89
CA ASP A 133 7.19 4.38 -17.72
C ASP A 133 6.00 3.47 -17.39
N SER A 134 5.56 2.65 -18.34
CA SER A 134 4.63 1.56 -18.03
C SER A 134 5.25 0.61 -17.02
N PHE A 135 4.57 0.33 -15.91
CA PHE A 135 5.02 -0.63 -14.91
C PHE A 135 4.15 -1.89 -14.98
N ALA A 136 4.77 -3.04 -15.28
CA ALA A 136 4.05 -4.30 -15.42
C ALA A 136 4.76 -5.44 -14.67
N LEU A 137 3.98 -6.25 -13.97
CA LEU A 137 4.43 -7.42 -13.23
C LEU A 137 3.61 -8.63 -13.65
N LYS A 138 4.29 -9.74 -13.92
CA LYS A 138 3.67 -11.05 -14.13
C LYS A 138 4.15 -11.99 -13.03
N TYR A 139 3.22 -12.41 -12.18
CA TYR A 139 3.47 -13.41 -11.17
C TYR A 139 3.03 -14.79 -11.68
N THR A 140 3.91 -15.77 -11.60
CA THR A 140 3.62 -17.16 -11.97
C THR A 140 3.85 -18.06 -10.77
N ARG A 141 2.78 -18.67 -10.27
CA ARG A 141 2.86 -19.72 -9.26
C ARG A 141 2.84 -21.09 -9.94
N PRO A 142 3.86 -21.94 -9.73
CA PRO A 142 3.93 -23.24 -10.35
C PRO A 142 2.81 -24.15 -9.87
N SER A 143 2.53 -25.16 -10.68
CA SER A 143 1.53 -26.16 -10.32
C SER A 143 1.96 -26.94 -9.08
N THR A 144 1.00 -27.22 -8.21
CA THR A 144 1.21 -28.04 -7.01
C THR A 144 1.08 -29.55 -7.27
N ASN A 145 0.53 -29.97 -8.42
CA ASN A 145 0.40 -31.38 -8.84
C ASN A 145 0.05 -31.50 -10.33
N ASP A 146 0.19 -32.68 -10.94
CA ASP A 146 -0.04 -32.92 -12.39
C ASP A 146 -1.44 -32.53 -12.90
N LEU A 147 -2.41 -32.32 -12.00
CA LEU A 147 -3.80 -31.97 -12.31
C LEU A 147 -4.10 -30.46 -12.18
N ALA A 148 -3.20 -29.69 -11.58
CA ALA A 148 -3.33 -28.24 -11.43
C ALA A 148 -2.55 -27.53 -12.53
N GLU A 149 -3.13 -26.46 -13.09
CA GLU A 149 -2.40 -25.53 -13.95
C GLU A 149 -1.64 -24.52 -13.08
N SER A 150 -0.57 -23.94 -13.62
CA SER A 150 0.08 -22.79 -12.98
C SER A 150 -0.89 -21.62 -12.89
N VAL A 151 -0.83 -20.88 -11.78
CA VAL A 151 -1.61 -19.66 -11.62
C VAL A 151 -0.76 -18.51 -12.13
N ILE A 152 -1.23 -17.85 -13.19
CA ILE A 152 -0.56 -16.70 -13.79
C ILE A 152 -1.42 -15.46 -13.51
N LEU A 153 -0.82 -14.43 -12.93
CA LEU A 153 -1.44 -13.15 -12.63
C LEU A 153 -0.60 -12.04 -13.26
N ASP A 154 -1.19 -11.30 -14.19
CA ASP A 154 -0.62 -10.06 -14.72
C ASP A 154 -1.19 -8.83 -14.00
N PHE A 155 -0.29 -7.88 -13.74
CA PHE A 155 -0.57 -6.59 -13.13
C PHE A 155 0.09 -5.53 -14.01
N ALA A 156 -0.71 -4.82 -14.79
CA ALA A 156 -0.22 -3.79 -15.69
C ALA A 156 -0.76 -2.43 -15.24
N VAL A 157 0.14 -1.45 -15.15
CA VAL A 157 -0.17 -0.04 -14.92
C VAL A 157 -0.11 0.68 -16.26
N GLN A 158 -1.17 1.39 -16.58
CA GLN A 158 -1.22 2.34 -17.67
C GLN A 158 -1.11 3.76 -17.07
N PRO A 159 0.02 4.45 -17.28
CA PRO A 159 0.18 5.83 -16.85
C PRO A 159 -0.95 6.72 -17.37
N GLU A 160 -1.40 7.68 -16.58
CA GLU A 160 -2.46 8.66 -16.92
C GLU A 160 -3.83 8.03 -17.29
N SER A 161 -4.07 6.76 -16.93
CA SER A 161 -5.37 6.10 -17.16
C SER A 161 -6.46 6.65 -16.24
N PHE A 162 -7.70 6.73 -16.76
CA PHE A 162 -8.87 7.13 -16.00
C PHE A 162 -10.04 6.14 -16.22
N PRO A 163 -10.47 5.37 -15.21
CA PRO A 163 -9.92 5.32 -13.84
C PRO A 163 -8.48 4.78 -13.79
N PRO A 164 -7.69 5.11 -12.75
CA PRO A 164 -6.32 4.62 -12.59
C PRO A 164 -6.23 3.09 -12.50
N THR A 165 -5.10 2.54 -12.91
CA THR A 165 -4.85 1.09 -13.00
C THR A 165 -3.77 0.59 -12.03
N ASN A 166 -3.33 1.43 -11.10
CA ASN A 166 -2.28 1.14 -10.12
C ASN A 166 -2.72 0.20 -8.98
N VAL A 167 -4.03 0.10 -8.72
CA VAL A 167 -4.59 -0.80 -7.71
C VAL A 167 -5.20 -2.01 -8.39
N HIS A 168 -4.66 -3.18 -8.07
CA HIS A 168 -5.15 -4.48 -8.49
C HIS A 168 -5.79 -5.22 -7.31
N VAL A 169 -6.83 -5.98 -7.58
CA VAL A 169 -7.61 -6.65 -6.54
C VAL A 169 -7.64 -8.16 -6.77
N LEU A 170 -7.23 -8.92 -5.76
CA LEU A 170 -7.48 -10.36 -5.68
C LEU A 170 -8.76 -10.57 -4.88
N VAL A 171 -9.84 -10.95 -5.55
CA VAL A 171 -11.15 -11.16 -4.93
C VAL A 171 -11.55 -12.63 -4.94
N GLY A 172 -12.20 -13.08 -3.88
CA GLY A 172 -12.72 -14.45 -3.81
C GLY A 172 -13.16 -14.84 -2.41
N ARG A 173 -13.73 -16.05 -2.33
CA ARG A 173 -14.27 -16.63 -1.08
C ARG A 173 -13.22 -16.70 0.03
N ASN A 174 -13.66 -16.78 1.28
CA ASN A 174 -12.76 -17.09 2.39
C ASN A 174 -12.14 -18.47 2.14
N GLY A 175 -10.82 -18.59 2.39
CA GLY A 175 -10.07 -19.81 2.08
C GLY A 175 -9.78 -20.06 0.59
N SER A 176 -10.08 -19.12 -0.32
CA SER A 176 -9.71 -19.26 -1.75
C SER A 176 -8.20 -19.18 -2.02
N GLY A 177 -7.42 -18.71 -1.04
CA GLY A 177 -5.95 -18.60 -1.11
C GLY A 177 -5.43 -17.20 -1.39
N LYS A 178 -6.23 -16.13 -1.22
CA LYS A 178 -5.82 -14.73 -1.48
C LYS A 178 -4.61 -14.31 -0.64
N THR A 179 -4.71 -14.42 0.69
CA THR A 179 -3.61 -14.19 1.65
C THR A 179 -2.39 -15.04 1.32
N THR A 180 -2.58 -16.29 0.89
CA THR A 180 -1.47 -17.16 0.46
C THR A 180 -0.77 -16.61 -0.78
N HIS A 181 -1.52 -16.13 -1.77
CA HIS A 181 -0.92 -15.50 -2.96
C HIS A 181 -0.16 -14.22 -2.62
N LEU A 182 -0.70 -13.34 -1.76
CA LEU A 182 0.03 -12.15 -1.31
C LEU A 182 1.31 -12.52 -0.55
N ARG A 183 1.24 -13.49 0.36
CA ARG A 183 2.40 -14.00 1.08
C ARG A 183 3.46 -14.55 0.14
N ASP A 184 3.06 -15.40 -0.80
CA ASP A 184 3.99 -16.04 -1.73
C ASP A 184 4.63 -15.00 -2.67
N MET A 185 3.86 -14.00 -3.12
CA MET A 185 4.39 -12.84 -3.84
C MET A 185 5.45 -12.10 -3.03
N ALA A 186 5.18 -11.76 -1.77
CA ALA A 186 6.15 -11.09 -0.90
C ALA A 186 7.42 -11.94 -0.75
N LEU A 187 7.28 -13.22 -0.38
CA LEU A 187 8.42 -14.13 -0.18
C LEU A 187 9.26 -14.30 -1.46
N SER A 188 8.64 -14.31 -2.64
CA SER A 188 9.36 -14.44 -3.91
C SER A 188 10.31 -13.27 -4.22
N LEU A 189 10.14 -12.13 -3.53
CA LEU A 189 10.97 -10.92 -3.69
C LEU A 189 11.95 -10.70 -2.53
N LEU A 190 11.79 -11.39 -1.40
CA LEU A 190 12.62 -11.20 -0.21
C LEU A 190 13.90 -12.07 -0.19
N GLY A 191 14.06 -13.03 -1.12
CA GLY A 191 15.28 -13.84 -1.27
C GLY A 191 15.16 -15.30 -0.80
N PRO A 192 16.29 -16.04 -0.64
CA PRO A 192 16.50 -17.41 -1.15
C PRO A 192 15.76 -18.57 -0.43
N SER A 193 14.80 -18.29 0.45
CA SER A 193 13.95 -19.31 1.07
C SER A 193 12.69 -19.65 0.25
N ALA A 194 12.62 -19.19 -1.01
CA ALA A 194 11.53 -19.54 -1.91
C ALA A 194 11.64 -21.02 -2.31
N GLY A 195 10.99 -21.91 -1.55
CA GLY A 195 10.73 -23.27 -2.01
C GLY A 195 10.06 -23.26 -3.38
N GLU A 196 10.18 -24.36 -4.13
CA GLU A 196 9.68 -24.50 -5.51
C GLU A 196 8.19 -24.13 -5.69
N SER A 197 7.41 -23.97 -4.61
CA SER A 197 5.98 -23.67 -4.61
C SER A 197 5.59 -22.18 -4.45
N ILE A 198 6.55 -21.27 -4.16
CA ILE A 198 6.31 -19.85 -3.82
C ILE A 198 6.14 -18.96 -5.08
N GLY A 199 6.45 -19.46 -6.28
CA GLY A 199 6.27 -18.71 -7.52
C GLY A 199 7.33 -17.64 -7.76
N THR A 200 7.22 -16.97 -8.90
CA THR A 200 8.21 -15.96 -9.35
C THR A 200 7.54 -14.79 -10.04
N PHE A 201 8.04 -13.58 -9.78
CA PHE A 201 7.75 -12.40 -10.60
C PHE A 201 8.67 -12.28 -11.81
N ARG A 202 8.12 -11.73 -12.89
CA ARG A 202 8.78 -11.31 -14.13
C ARG A 202 8.18 -10.00 -14.62
N GLU A 203 8.97 -9.12 -15.20
CA GLU A 203 8.44 -7.90 -15.86
C GLU A 203 8.02 -8.22 -17.30
N HIS A 204 8.95 -8.76 -18.10
CA HIS A 204 8.67 -9.33 -19.41
C HIS A 204 9.60 -10.53 -19.69
N ALA A 205 9.07 -11.58 -20.32
CA ALA A 205 9.81 -12.81 -20.59
C ALA A 205 10.53 -13.35 -19.33
N ASP A 206 11.86 -13.54 -19.42
CA ASP A 206 12.71 -14.05 -18.33
C ASP A 206 13.41 -12.93 -17.51
N VAL A 207 12.99 -11.67 -17.67
CA VAL A 207 13.58 -10.53 -16.96
C VAL A 207 13.02 -10.42 -15.54
N LEU A 208 13.91 -10.37 -14.54
CA LEU A 208 13.56 -10.09 -13.14
C LEU A 208 12.95 -8.69 -13.01
N PRO A 209 11.91 -8.51 -12.20
CA PRO A 209 11.27 -7.21 -12.06
C PRO A 209 12.17 -6.24 -11.30
N ASP A 210 12.25 -5.00 -11.77
CA ASP A 210 12.91 -3.90 -11.07
C ASP A 210 11.97 -3.31 -10.01
N ILE A 211 11.89 -3.95 -8.84
CA ILE A 211 11.05 -3.51 -7.71
C ILE A 211 11.93 -2.78 -6.69
N ALA A 212 11.61 -1.52 -6.43
CA ALA A 212 12.40 -0.70 -5.49
C ALA A 212 12.24 -1.15 -4.04
N ASN A 213 11.01 -1.50 -3.65
CA ASN A 213 10.67 -2.00 -2.32
C ASN A 213 9.30 -2.70 -2.31
N VAL A 214 9.10 -3.51 -1.27
CA VAL A 214 7.82 -4.17 -0.96
C VAL A 214 7.28 -3.60 0.35
N VAL A 215 6.03 -3.14 0.34
CA VAL A 215 5.30 -2.72 1.55
C VAL A 215 4.16 -3.70 1.81
N TYR A 216 4.21 -4.44 2.90
CA TYR A 216 3.14 -5.35 3.30
C TYR A 216 2.28 -4.70 4.39
N VAL A 217 0.97 -4.65 4.14
CA VAL A 217 -0.02 -4.07 5.04
C VAL A 217 -0.99 -5.16 5.50
N SER A 218 -1.09 -5.35 6.81
CA SER A 218 -2.07 -6.25 7.43
C SER A 218 -2.95 -5.48 8.42
N PHE A 219 -4.26 -5.57 8.19
CA PHE A 219 -5.30 -4.99 9.04
C PHE A 219 -5.80 -5.96 10.12
N SER A 220 -5.34 -7.22 10.11
CA SER A 220 -5.78 -8.27 11.02
C SER A 220 -4.72 -8.58 12.07
N ALA A 221 -5.14 -8.58 13.34
CA ALA A 221 -4.28 -9.01 14.45
C ALA A 221 -4.12 -10.53 14.54
N PHE A 222 -4.87 -11.28 13.74
CA PHE A 222 -4.88 -12.75 13.73
C PHE A 222 -4.10 -13.34 12.54
N ASP A 223 -3.49 -12.46 11.73
CA ASP A 223 -2.69 -12.91 10.59
C ASP A 223 -1.38 -13.50 11.08
N ASN A 224 -1.33 -14.83 11.10
CA ASN A 224 -0.09 -15.60 11.31
C ASN A 224 0.73 -15.68 10.02
N ALA A 225 0.77 -14.60 9.24
CA ALA A 225 1.57 -14.57 8.03
C ALA A 225 3.03 -14.84 8.41
N ILE A 226 3.64 -15.86 7.79
CA ILE A 226 5.07 -16.17 7.92
C ILE A 226 5.84 -15.14 7.07
N LEU A 227 5.61 -13.87 7.37
CA LEU A 227 6.30 -12.72 6.82
C LEU A 227 6.92 -11.96 8.00
N PRO A 228 7.99 -11.22 7.76
CA PRO A 228 8.56 -10.37 8.79
C PRO A 228 7.53 -9.31 9.21
N HIS A 229 7.40 -9.09 10.52
CA HIS A 229 6.51 -8.06 11.09
C HIS A 229 7.25 -6.76 11.45
N GLU A 230 8.40 -6.54 10.83
CA GLU A 230 9.29 -5.40 11.05
C GLU A 230 9.94 -4.97 9.75
N ASP A 231 10.26 -3.67 9.65
CA ASP A 231 11.02 -3.11 8.55
C ASP A 231 12.39 -3.78 8.42
N SER A 232 12.84 -3.95 7.18
CA SER A 232 14.15 -4.51 6.87
C SER A 232 14.73 -3.86 5.63
N VAL A 233 15.85 -3.16 5.83
CA VAL A 233 16.56 -2.45 4.76
C VAL A 233 17.60 -3.32 4.08
N ASP A 234 18.35 -4.12 4.86
CA ASP A 234 19.53 -4.85 4.37
C ASP A 234 19.43 -6.38 4.52
N LYS A 235 18.32 -6.89 5.08
CA LYS A 235 18.17 -8.34 5.35
C LYS A 235 17.74 -9.14 4.11
N TYR A 236 17.19 -8.47 3.10
CA TYR A 236 16.50 -9.09 1.96
C TYR A 236 17.02 -8.51 0.65
N GLU A 237 16.76 -9.21 -0.46
CA GLU A 237 17.13 -8.75 -1.80
C GLU A 237 16.43 -7.44 -2.18
N VAL A 238 15.20 -7.25 -1.70
CA VAL A 238 14.41 -6.04 -1.88
C VAL A 238 14.08 -5.46 -0.51
N ARG A 239 14.13 -4.13 -0.38
CA ARG A 239 13.74 -3.44 0.86
C ARG A 239 12.31 -3.80 1.22
N TYR A 240 12.09 -4.10 2.50
CA TYR A 240 10.79 -4.50 3.02
C TYR A 240 10.32 -3.56 4.11
N SER A 241 9.06 -3.15 4.02
CA SER A 241 8.37 -2.41 5.07
C SER A 241 7.10 -3.14 5.48
N TYR A 242 6.86 -3.21 6.79
CA TYR A 242 5.64 -3.81 7.33
C TYR A 242 4.81 -2.73 8.02
N VAL A 243 3.50 -2.77 7.78
CA VAL A 243 2.52 -1.91 8.44
C VAL A 243 1.39 -2.79 8.96
N GLY A 244 1.19 -2.80 10.27
CA GLY A 244 0.11 -3.60 10.85
C GLY A 244 0.09 -3.62 12.37
N LEU A 245 -0.86 -4.38 12.89
CA LEU A 245 -1.18 -4.46 14.32
C LEU A 245 -0.31 -5.46 15.10
N VAL A 246 0.44 -6.30 14.39
CA VAL A 246 1.27 -7.37 14.98
C VAL A 246 2.75 -7.00 14.94
N THR A 247 3.50 -7.37 15.97
CA THR A 247 4.96 -7.24 16.03
C THR A 247 5.58 -8.49 16.65
N SER A 248 6.89 -8.70 16.50
CA SER A 248 7.60 -9.81 17.12
C SER A 248 7.60 -9.68 18.65
N ALA A 249 7.35 -10.78 19.35
CA ALA A 249 7.42 -10.82 20.80
C ALA A 249 8.89 -10.72 21.26
N PRO A 250 9.19 -9.98 22.34
CA PRO A 250 10.55 -9.87 22.85
C PRO A 250 11.08 -11.23 23.32
N GLU A 251 12.37 -11.51 23.08
CA GLU A 251 13.01 -12.81 23.37
C GLU A 251 12.82 -13.30 24.82
N ASN A 252 12.59 -12.39 25.78
CA ASN A 252 12.44 -12.72 27.21
C ASN A 252 11.14 -13.47 27.58
N GLU A 253 10.17 -13.58 26.68
CA GLU A 253 8.95 -14.39 26.90
C GLU A 253 9.09 -15.84 26.44
N THR A 254 10.19 -16.19 25.76
CA THR A 254 10.40 -17.55 25.19
C THR A 254 10.65 -18.65 26.21
N SER A 255 10.89 -18.33 27.49
CA SER A 255 11.24 -19.31 28.53
C SER A 255 10.08 -19.78 29.42
N ARG A 256 8.82 -19.41 29.16
CA ARG A 256 7.71 -19.72 30.09
C ARG A 256 6.66 -20.72 29.61
N THR A 257 6.79 -21.27 28.42
CA THR A 257 5.82 -22.26 27.92
C THR A 257 6.53 -23.36 27.14
N PHE A 258 6.97 -24.39 27.86
CA PHE A 258 6.75 -25.82 27.56
C PHE A 258 7.53 -26.64 28.58
N GLY A 259 6.90 -26.89 29.74
CA GLY A 259 7.28 -28.02 30.57
C GLY A 259 6.61 -29.27 30.00
N THR A 260 7.40 -30.23 29.52
CA THR A 260 7.16 -31.68 29.69
C THR A 260 8.35 -32.49 29.15
N SER A 261 9.01 -33.17 30.10
CA SER A 261 9.71 -34.46 30.06
C SER A 261 10.46 -34.96 28.82
N HIS A 262 11.74 -35.26 29.07
CA HIS A 262 12.69 -36.10 28.35
C HIS A 262 12.13 -37.29 27.53
N SER A 263 12.63 -37.42 26.29
CA SER A 263 13.33 -38.62 25.83
C SER A 263 14.32 -38.21 24.73
N GLU A 264 15.57 -38.64 24.89
CA GLU A 264 16.68 -38.39 23.96
C GLU A 264 16.54 -39.36 22.78
N ASP A 265 16.40 -38.84 21.57
CA ASP A 265 16.74 -39.58 20.36
C ASP A 265 17.43 -38.64 19.37
N HIS A 266 18.61 -39.08 18.93
CA HIS A 266 19.51 -38.39 18.03
C HIS A 266 18.89 -38.28 16.63
N ILE A 267 18.42 -37.08 16.25
CA ILE A 267 18.07 -36.74 14.86
C ILE A 267 18.89 -35.53 14.41
N SER A 268 19.44 -35.67 13.21
CA SER A 268 20.47 -34.85 12.56
C SER A 268 20.17 -33.34 12.49
N ILE A 269 21.26 -32.57 12.60
CA ILE A 269 21.34 -31.11 12.75
C ILE A 269 20.84 -30.33 11.50
N GLU A 270 20.52 -30.99 10.39
CA GLU A 270 20.16 -30.32 9.13
C GLU A 270 18.65 -30.05 8.92
N SER A 271 17.78 -30.43 9.86
CA SER A 271 16.32 -30.27 9.74
C SER A 271 15.70 -29.10 10.52
N ARG A 272 16.49 -28.31 11.25
CA ARG A 272 15.98 -27.30 12.22
C ARG A 272 15.79 -25.87 11.67
N ALA A 273 16.06 -25.60 10.39
CA ALA A 273 15.93 -24.26 9.83
C ALA A 273 14.54 -23.95 9.25
N ARG A 274 13.64 -24.93 9.19
CA ARG A 274 12.24 -24.73 8.74
C ARG A 274 11.35 -24.60 9.96
N ASP A 275 10.61 -23.49 10.04
CA ASP A 275 9.54 -23.21 11.01
C ASP A 275 9.94 -22.92 12.46
N LYS A 276 10.87 -21.99 12.69
CA LYS A 276 10.78 -21.21 13.94
C LYS A 276 9.67 -20.17 13.76
N ILE A 277 8.45 -20.52 14.16
CA ILE A 277 7.37 -19.55 14.40
C ILE A 277 7.93 -18.57 15.44
N VAL A 278 8.31 -17.37 15.01
CA VAL A 278 8.67 -16.30 15.92
C VAL A 278 7.38 -15.92 16.63
N PRO A 279 7.30 -16.03 17.97
CA PRO A 279 6.10 -15.63 18.69
C PRO A 279 5.81 -14.16 18.39
N THR A 280 4.54 -13.86 18.14
CA THR A 280 4.07 -12.52 17.81
C THR A 280 3.14 -12.01 18.91
N ARG A 281 3.02 -10.68 18.99
CA ARG A 281 2.05 -10.02 19.87
C ARG A 281 1.37 -8.87 19.15
N THR A 282 0.19 -8.51 19.62
CA THR A 282 -0.48 -7.27 19.18
C THR A 282 0.24 -6.06 19.79
N ARG A 283 0.32 -4.99 19.00
CA ARG A 283 0.91 -3.71 19.39
C ARG A 283 -0.07 -2.91 20.24
N ALA A 284 0.44 -2.26 21.29
CA ALA A 284 -0.36 -1.38 22.11
C ALA A 284 -0.74 -0.10 21.35
N PRO A 285 -1.88 0.56 21.68
CA PRO A 285 -2.29 1.82 21.05
C PRO A 285 -1.20 2.91 21.09
N GLU A 286 -0.44 2.99 22.18
CA GLU A 286 0.65 3.94 22.36
C GLU A 286 1.82 3.67 21.39
N GLU A 287 2.12 2.41 21.12
CA GLU A 287 3.17 2.02 20.15
C GLU A 287 2.79 2.43 18.72
N LEU A 288 1.50 2.30 18.37
CA LEU A 288 0.97 2.72 17.07
C LEU A 288 0.96 4.24 16.95
N ALA A 289 0.55 4.97 18.00
CA ALA A 289 0.57 6.42 18.03
C ALA A 289 1.99 6.99 17.95
N GLU A 290 2.96 6.31 18.57
CA GLU A 290 4.39 6.65 18.44
C GLU A 290 4.93 6.41 17.03
N GLU A 291 4.62 5.27 16.43
CA GLU A 291 5.03 5.00 15.05
C GLU A 291 4.41 6.01 14.09
N PHE A 292 3.11 6.30 14.23
CA PHE A 292 2.43 7.32 13.43
C PHE A 292 3.14 8.66 13.52
N ALA A 293 3.39 9.17 14.73
CA ALA A 293 4.06 10.46 14.93
C ALA A 293 5.48 10.48 14.34
N ARG A 294 6.24 9.38 14.46
CA ARG A 294 7.58 9.26 13.86
C ARG A 294 7.51 9.23 12.33
N SER A 295 6.59 8.45 11.77
CA SER A 295 6.40 8.34 10.32
C SER A 295 5.95 9.67 9.72
N ALA A 296 4.95 10.31 10.31
CA ALA A 296 4.49 11.64 9.93
C ALA A 296 5.61 12.68 9.97
N TRP A 297 6.48 12.63 11.00
CA TRP A 297 7.64 13.50 11.09
C TRP A 297 8.64 13.30 9.94
N VAL A 298 8.93 12.04 9.58
CA VAL A 298 9.79 11.73 8.43
C VAL A 298 9.15 12.26 7.15
N VAL A 299 7.85 12.07 6.97
CA VAL A 299 7.15 12.55 5.77
C VAL A 299 7.26 14.06 5.63
N VAL A 300 7.00 14.82 6.70
CA VAL A 300 7.07 16.29 6.65
C VAL A 300 8.48 16.85 6.61
N ARG A 301 9.54 16.07 6.87
CA ARG A 301 10.92 16.58 6.82
C ARG A 301 11.69 16.10 5.60
N GLU A 302 11.45 14.87 5.17
CA GLU A 302 12.29 14.16 4.19
C GLU A 302 11.54 13.82 2.90
N LYS A 303 10.22 13.63 2.95
CA LYS A 303 9.41 13.19 1.80
C LYS A 303 8.55 14.32 1.26
N SER A 304 7.71 13.99 0.28
CA SER A 304 6.78 14.93 -0.33
C SER A 304 5.63 15.29 0.61
N ARG A 305 5.74 16.46 1.25
CA ARG A 305 4.66 17.07 2.05
C ARG A 305 3.38 17.22 1.25
N GLY A 306 3.50 17.67 0.00
CA GLY A 306 2.37 17.90 -0.90
C GLY A 306 1.57 16.63 -1.14
N LEU A 307 2.26 15.53 -1.52
CA LEU A 307 1.59 14.25 -1.76
C LEU A 307 0.93 13.69 -0.49
N TRP A 308 1.57 13.83 0.67
CA TRP A 308 0.92 13.40 1.92
C TRP A 308 -0.28 14.26 2.27
N ARG A 309 -0.20 15.58 2.09
CA ARG A 309 -1.34 16.49 2.30
C ARG A 309 -2.51 16.10 1.40
N GLU A 310 -2.28 15.91 0.11
CA GLU A 310 -3.33 15.49 -0.85
C GLU A 310 -3.96 14.15 -0.46
N ALA A 311 -3.15 13.22 0.06
CA ALA A 311 -3.64 11.94 0.56
C ALA A 311 -4.53 12.12 1.81
N LEU A 312 -4.16 13.02 2.72
CA LEU A 312 -4.96 13.34 3.91
C LEU A 312 -6.25 14.09 3.54
N GLU A 313 -6.20 15.06 2.63
CA GLU A 313 -7.38 15.77 2.10
C GLU A 313 -8.36 14.79 1.42
N THR A 314 -7.84 13.75 0.74
CA THR A 314 -8.69 12.69 0.17
C THR A 314 -9.38 11.86 1.27
N LEU A 315 -8.67 11.55 2.38
CA LEU A 315 -9.25 10.85 3.53
C LEU A 315 -10.33 11.69 4.24
N GLU A 316 -10.22 13.01 4.24
CA GLU A 316 -11.22 13.94 4.80
C GLU A 316 -12.55 13.96 4.01
N SER A 317 -12.70 13.16 2.97
CA SER A 317 -14.03 12.79 2.46
C SER A 317 -14.86 12.01 3.49
N ASP A 318 -14.20 11.37 4.47
CA ASP A 318 -14.83 10.82 5.66
C ASP A 318 -15.06 11.91 6.74
N PRO A 319 -16.27 12.00 7.33
CA PRO A 319 -16.58 13.03 8.32
C PRO A 319 -15.69 13.02 9.57
N ILE A 320 -15.25 11.85 10.04
CA ILE A 320 -14.42 11.75 11.25
C ILE A 320 -13.01 12.28 10.97
N PHE A 321 -12.48 12.02 9.77
CA PHE A 321 -11.21 12.62 9.36
C PHE A 321 -11.32 14.13 9.12
N ALA A 322 -12.41 14.58 8.48
CA ALA A 322 -12.67 16.01 8.27
C ALA A 322 -12.77 16.78 9.60
N ASP A 323 -13.53 16.26 10.56
CA ASP A 323 -13.69 16.88 11.89
C ASP A 323 -12.37 16.91 12.67
N ALA A 324 -11.49 15.93 12.44
CA ALA A 324 -10.17 15.86 13.05
C ALA A 324 -9.12 16.75 12.37
N ASP A 325 -9.43 17.32 11.19
CA ASP A 325 -8.54 18.19 10.38
C ASP A 325 -7.15 17.57 10.22
N VAL A 326 -7.10 16.31 9.77
CA VAL A 326 -5.85 15.55 9.70
C VAL A 326 -4.84 16.16 8.72
N SER A 327 -5.30 16.81 7.65
CA SER A 327 -4.46 17.46 6.64
C SER A 327 -3.65 18.64 7.20
N SER A 328 -4.11 19.26 8.30
CA SER A 328 -3.34 20.28 9.04
C SER A 328 -1.97 19.79 9.50
N LEU A 329 -1.80 18.48 9.72
CA LEU A 329 -0.50 17.89 10.10
C LEU A 329 0.57 18.07 9.03
N ALA A 330 0.19 18.22 7.75
CA ALA A 330 1.12 18.50 6.67
C ALA A 330 1.48 20.00 6.56
N GLN A 331 0.76 20.87 7.27
CA GLN A 331 0.96 22.32 7.24
C GLN A 331 1.92 22.77 8.35
N LEU A 332 3.15 23.09 7.97
CA LEU A 332 4.16 23.61 8.90
C LEU A 332 4.20 25.14 8.83
N HIS A 333 3.51 25.82 9.75
CA HIS A 333 3.60 27.29 9.89
C HIS A 333 4.94 27.75 10.49
N HIS A 334 5.59 26.89 11.27
CA HIS A 334 6.90 27.10 11.89
C HIS A 334 7.78 25.84 11.70
N GLU A 335 9.05 25.89 12.11
CA GLU A 335 9.87 24.67 12.26
C GLU A 335 9.73 24.14 13.69
N PRO A 336 8.73 23.27 13.98
CA PRO A 336 8.58 22.71 15.32
C PRO A 336 9.71 21.74 15.62
N SER A 337 10.02 21.58 16.90
CA SER A 337 10.79 20.41 17.36
C SER A 337 9.97 19.13 17.15
N PHE A 338 10.64 17.99 16.98
CA PHE A 338 9.97 16.69 16.91
C PHE A 338 9.01 16.47 18.09
N LYS A 339 9.39 16.88 19.31
CA LYS A 339 8.55 16.74 20.51
C LYS A 339 7.23 17.51 20.40
N GLN A 340 7.26 18.73 19.87
CA GLN A 340 6.05 19.54 19.66
C GLN A 340 5.16 18.94 18.59
N PHE A 341 5.75 18.57 17.44
CA PHE A 341 5.01 17.92 16.35
C PHE A 341 4.40 16.59 16.80
N ALA A 342 5.18 15.73 17.44
CA ALA A 342 4.72 14.43 17.90
C ALA A 342 3.61 14.53 18.94
N ALA A 343 3.65 15.53 19.83
CA ALA A 343 2.57 15.76 20.78
C ALA A 343 1.27 16.12 20.05
N HIS A 344 1.32 17.04 19.08
CA HIS A 344 0.16 17.42 18.28
C HIS A 344 -0.38 16.26 17.43
N ALA A 345 0.49 15.54 16.72
CA ALA A 345 0.13 14.36 15.94
C ALA A 345 -0.56 13.29 16.80
N LYS A 346 -0.05 13.02 18.01
CA LYS A 346 -0.66 12.06 18.93
C LYS A 346 -2.02 12.52 19.47
N ILE A 347 -2.25 13.82 19.63
CA ILE A 347 -3.55 14.36 20.03
C ILE A 347 -4.59 14.06 18.95
N ILE A 348 -4.30 14.44 17.69
CA ILE A 348 -5.19 14.16 16.55
C ILE A 348 -5.39 12.66 16.39
N TYR A 349 -4.31 11.87 16.43
CA TYR A 349 -4.41 10.41 16.32
C TYR A 349 -5.26 9.80 17.44
N GLY A 350 -5.20 10.35 18.66
CA GLY A 350 -5.90 9.84 19.84
C GLY A 350 -7.42 9.92 19.75
N THR A 351 -7.97 10.95 19.10
CA THR A 351 -9.43 11.19 18.98
C THR A 351 -10.12 10.24 18.01
N LEU A 352 -9.37 9.61 17.11
CA LEU A 352 -9.87 8.75 16.06
C LEU A 352 -10.32 7.36 16.57
N SER A 353 -11.27 6.74 15.86
CA SER A 353 -11.63 5.34 16.11
C SER A 353 -10.50 4.38 15.67
N SER A 354 -10.54 3.11 16.08
CA SER A 354 -9.50 2.12 15.73
C SER A 354 -9.30 1.97 14.22
N GLY A 355 -10.38 1.95 13.43
CA GLY A 355 -10.31 1.87 11.97
C GLY A 355 -9.72 3.13 11.33
N HIS A 356 -9.99 4.31 11.87
CA HIS A 356 -9.39 5.56 11.38
C HIS A 356 -7.90 5.63 11.73
N LYS A 357 -7.52 5.20 12.94
CA LYS A 357 -6.13 5.15 13.41
C LYS A 357 -5.24 4.34 12.47
N ILE A 358 -5.63 3.10 12.17
CA ILE A 358 -4.86 2.22 11.29
C ILE A 358 -4.86 2.68 9.83
N VAL A 359 -5.95 3.25 9.31
CA VAL A 359 -5.97 3.87 7.98
C VAL A 359 -5.00 5.05 7.91
N LEU A 360 -5.05 5.96 8.88
CA LEU A 360 -4.16 7.13 8.94
C LEU A 360 -2.68 6.72 9.09
N LEU A 361 -2.39 5.74 9.95
CA LEU A 361 -1.06 5.15 10.07
C LEU A 361 -0.61 4.54 8.73
N THR A 362 -1.47 3.76 8.08
CA THR A 362 -1.16 3.10 6.80
C THR A 362 -0.86 4.11 5.71
N VAL A 363 -1.73 5.09 5.51
CA VAL A 363 -1.52 6.15 4.49
C VAL A 363 -0.24 6.94 4.76
N THR A 364 0.06 7.24 6.02
CA THR A 364 1.30 7.94 6.40
C THR A 364 2.53 7.08 6.14
N ARG A 365 2.48 5.79 6.48
CA ARG A 365 3.58 4.84 6.21
C ARG A 365 3.77 4.61 4.71
N LEU A 366 2.69 4.58 3.93
CA LEU A 366 2.77 4.53 2.47
C LEU A 366 3.40 5.80 1.91
N ALA A 367 2.98 6.98 2.36
CA ALA A 367 3.62 8.25 1.96
C ALA A 367 5.10 8.33 2.33
N GLN A 368 5.52 7.64 3.41
CA GLN A 368 6.92 7.53 3.83
C GLN A 368 7.73 6.57 2.95
N SER A 369 7.16 5.41 2.61
CA SER A 369 7.89 4.26 2.07
C SER A 369 7.72 4.05 0.57
N VAL A 370 6.62 4.49 -0.03
CA VAL A 370 6.36 4.29 -1.47
C VAL A 370 7.22 5.26 -2.28
N THR A 371 7.95 4.69 -3.22
CA THR A 371 8.79 5.33 -4.24
C THR A 371 8.39 4.82 -5.61
N GLU A 372 9.09 5.25 -6.66
CA GLU A 372 8.87 4.66 -7.98
C GLU A 372 9.10 3.15 -7.99
N LYS A 373 8.22 2.41 -8.68
CA LYS A 373 8.24 0.94 -8.77
C LYS A 373 8.14 0.20 -7.43
N SER A 374 7.45 0.78 -6.43
CA SER A 374 7.05 0.06 -5.23
C SER A 374 5.96 -0.97 -5.50
N LEU A 375 6.00 -2.10 -4.79
CA LEU A 375 4.91 -3.06 -4.70
C LEU A 375 4.28 -3.01 -3.30
N VAL A 376 3.01 -2.62 -3.22
CA VAL A 376 2.23 -2.62 -1.98
C VAL A 376 1.31 -3.84 -1.97
N LEU A 377 1.34 -4.62 -0.90
CA LEU A 377 0.48 -5.79 -0.72
C LEU A 377 -0.41 -5.56 0.49
N ILE A 378 -1.73 -5.62 0.31
CA ILE A 378 -2.71 -5.32 1.37
C ILE A 378 -3.63 -6.50 1.56
N ASP A 379 -3.72 -7.03 2.77
CA ASP A 379 -4.63 -8.13 3.10
C ASP A 379 -5.84 -7.68 3.92
N GLU A 380 -7.03 -8.03 3.43
CA GLU A 380 -8.35 -7.82 4.01
C GLU A 380 -8.56 -6.44 4.69
N PRO A 381 -8.41 -5.33 3.94
CA PRO A 381 -8.58 -3.99 4.51
C PRO A 381 -9.99 -3.74 5.06
N GLU A 382 -11.00 -4.48 4.61
CA GLU A 382 -12.39 -4.35 5.07
C GLU A 382 -12.64 -4.83 6.51
N GLY A 383 -11.72 -5.59 7.13
CA GLY A 383 -12.00 -6.36 8.35
C GLY A 383 -12.56 -5.55 9.53
N HIS A 384 -12.24 -4.25 9.62
CA HIS A 384 -12.77 -3.35 10.66
C HIS A 384 -13.06 -1.93 10.12
N LEU A 385 -13.18 -1.78 8.80
CA LEU A 385 -13.48 -0.51 8.14
C LEU A 385 -14.93 -0.52 7.66
N HIS A 386 -15.68 0.53 8.01
CA HIS A 386 -17.01 0.70 7.41
C HIS A 386 -16.89 1.12 5.93
N PRO A 387 -17.93 0.87 5.10
CA PRO A 387 -17.81 1.07 3.66
C PRO A 387 -17.33 2.46 3.20
N PRO A 388 -17.81 3.59 3.76
CA PRO A 388 -17.29 4.91 3.39
C PRO A 388 -15.78 5.08 3.61
N LEU A 389 -15.28 4.69 4.79
CA LEU A 389 -13.86 4.78 5.13
C LEU A 389 -13.01 3.85 4.25
N LEU A 390 -13.52 2.67 3.93
CA LEU A 390 -12.87 1.74 3.01
C LEU A 390 -12.74 2.34 1.60
N SER A 391 -13.80 2.95 1.06
CA SER A 391 -13.75 3.65 -0.22
C SER A 391 -12.77 4.82 -0.20
N ALA A 392 -12.79 5.66 0.85
CA ALA A 392 -11.85 6.76 1.03
C ALA A 392 -10.39 6.24 1.05
N PHE A 393 -10.13 5.15 1.79
CA PHE A 393 -8.81 4.53 1.85
C PHE A 393 -8.34 4.00 0.49
N ILE A 394 -9.17 3.25 -0.24
CA ILE A 394 -8.79 2.71 -1.56
C ILE A 394 -8.59 3.83 -2.58
N ARG A 395 -9.38 4.91 -2.49
CA ARG A 395 -9.18 6.11 -3.33
C ARG A 395 -7.85 6.78 -3.03
N THR A 396 -7.53 7.02 -1.76
CA THR A 396 -6.24 7.59 -1.33
C THR A 396 -5.07 6.70 -1.75
N LEU A 397 -5.18 5.38 -1.59
CA LEU A 397 -4.19 4.41 -2.07
C LEU A 397 -3.97 4.55 -3.58
N SER A 398 -5.06 4.58 -4.37
CA SER A 398 -4.98 4.73 -5.82
C SER A 398 -4.26 6.01 -6.25
N ASN A 399 -4.56 7.13 -5.60
CA ASN A 399 -3.88 8.41 -5.85
C ASN A 399 -2.39 8.33 -5.52
N LEU A 400 -2.02 7.82 -4.33
CA LEU A 400 -0.62 7.66 -3.93
C LEU A 400 0.18 6.77 -4.88
N MET A 401 -0.40 5.62 -5.27
CA MET A 401 0.27 4.68 -6.17
C MET A 401 0.41 5.25 -7.59
N SER A 402 -0.56 6.04 -8.05
CA SER A 402 -0.50 6.71 -9.36
C SER A 402 0.59 7.77 -9.38
N SER A 403 0.66 8.64 -8.37
CA SER A 403 1.68 9.68 -8.26
C SER A 403 3.10 9.13 -8.20
N ARG A 404 3.27 7.90 -7.68
CA ARG A 404 4.56 7.22 -7.56
C ARG A 404 4.78 6.15 -8.61
N ASN A 405 3.90 5.93 -9.58
CA ASN A 405 4.01 4.83 -10.54
C ASN A 405 4.31 3.45 -9.89
N GLY A 406 3.64 3.15 -8.77
CA GLY A 406 3.76 1.86 -8.11
C GLY A 406 2.52 0.99 -8.32
N ILE A 407 2.58 -0.27 -7.89
CA ILE A 407 1.47 -1.24 -7.95
C ILE A 407 1.03 -1.58 -6.53
N ALA A 408 -0.27 -1.47 -6.25
CA ALA A 408 -0.89 -2.07 -5.07
C ALA A 408 -1.68 -3.32 -5.45
N ILE A 409 -1.52 -4.40 -4.71
CA ILE A 409 -2.31 -5.63 -4.84
C ILE A 409 -3.09 -5.82 -3.53
N VAL A 410 -4.40 -5.72 -3.61
CA VAL A 410 -5.32 -5.81 -2.47
C VAL A 410 -6.04 -7.15 -2.51
N ALA A 411 -5.84 -7.99 -1.49
CA ALA A 411 -6.68 -9.16 -1.26
C ALA A 411 -7.92 -8.78 -0.46
N THR A 412 -9.09 -9.11 -0.97
CA THR A 412 -10.36 -8.71 -0.36
C THR A 412 -11.47 -9.70 -0.65
N HIS A 413 -12.48 -9.75 0.22
CA HIS A 413 -13.79 -10.30 -0.03
C HIS A 413 -14.87 -9.21 -0.13
N SER A 414 -14.50 -7.93 0.02
CA SER A 414 -15.42 -6.82 -0.01
C SER A 414 -15.75 -6.37 -1.44
N PRO A 415 -17.03 -6.35 -1.84
CA PRO A 415 -17.45 -5.76 -3.12
C PRO A 415 -17.22 -4.24 -3.16
N VAL A 416 -17.12 -3.57 -2.02
CA VAL A 416 -16.86 -2.11 -1.95
C VAL A 416 -15.47 -1.78 -2.54
N VAL A 417 -14.46 -2.60 -2.27
CA VAL A 417 -13.12 -2.43 -2.87
C VAL A 417 -13.18 -2.61 -4.40
N LEU A 418 -14.01 -3.55 -4.88
CA LEU A 418 -14.20 -3.74 -6.32
C LEU A 418 -14.84 -2.54 -7.02
N GLN A 419 -15.70 -1.79 -6.32
CA GLN A 419 -16.32 -0.58 -6.88
C GLN A 419 -15.31 0.53 -7.19
N GLU A 420 -14.11 0.47 -6.60
CA GLU A 420 -13.07 1.49 -6.76
C GLU A 420 -12.04 1.16 -7.85
N VAL A 421 -12.12 -0.02 -8.49
CA VAL A 421 -11.17 -0.46 -9.52
C VAL A 421 -11.86 -0.92 -10.81
N PRO A 422 -11.26 -0.72 -11.99
CA PRO A 422 -11.79 -1.29 -13.23
C PRO A 422 -11.67 -2.82 -13.25
N ARG A 423 -12.55 -3.49 -13.98
CA ARG A 423 -12.57 -4.97 -14.06
C ARG A 423 -11.26 -5.61 -14.51
N ASN A 424 -10.50 -4.88 -15.33
CA ASN A 424 -9.20 -5.31 -15.85
C ASN A 424 -8.10 -5.26 -14.79
N SER A 425 -8.36 -4.66 -13.63
CA SER A 425 -7.49 -4.70 -12.45
C SER A 425 -7.97 -5.69 -11.39
N ALA A 426 -9.04 -6.44 -11.66
CA ALA A 426 -9.62 -7.38 -10.70
C ALA A 426 -9.45 -8.84 -11.14
N TRP A 427 -8.89 -9.66 -10.25
CA TRP A 427 -8.72 -11.10 -10.40
C TRP A 427 -9.63 -11.85 -9.44
N LYS A 428 -10.48 -12.71 -9.99
CA LYS A 428 -11.29 -13.65 -9.22
C LYS A 428 -10.51 -14.93 -8.94
N ILE A 429 -10.16 -15.15 -7.68
CA ILE A 429 -9.48 -16.35 -7.19
C ILE A 429 -10.51 -17.38 -6.71
N ARG A 430 -10.40 -18.61 -7.22
CA ARG A 430 -11.23 -19.75 -6.80
C ARG A 430 -10.34 -20.94 -6.46
N ARG A 431 -10.77 -21.71 -5.48
CA ARG A 431 -10.17 -23.01 -5.15
C ARG A 431 -11.25 -24.09 -5.24
N VAL A 432 -11.03 -25.09 -6.08
CA VAL A 432 -11.95 -26.22 -6.28
C VAL A 432 -11.14 -27.51 -6.24
N ALA A 433 -11.50 -28.44 -5.35
CA ALA A 433 -10.83 -29.73 -5.18
C ALA A 433 -9.29 -29.61 -5.04
N GLY A 434 -8.82 -28.63 -4.28
CA GLY A 434 -7.39 -28.37 -4.06
C GLY A 434 -6.70 -27.54 -5.14
N VAL A 435 -7.28 -27.42 -6.34
CA VAL A 435 -6.72 -26.64 -7.47
C VAL A 435 -7.12 -25.17 -7.36
N SER A 436 -6.14 -24.27 -7.42
CA SER A 436 -6.36 -22.82 -7.49
C SER A 436 -6.52 -22.38 -8.94
N ARG A 437 -7.48 -21.51 -9.22
CA ARG A 437 -7.69 -20.87 -10.53
C ARG A 437 -7.89 -19.37 -10.34
N ALA A 438 -7.36 -18.60 -11.29
CA ALA A 438 -7.52 -17.15 -11.35
C ALA A 438 -8.12 -16.74 -12.70
N ASN A 439 -9.12 -15.87 -12.69
CA ASN A 439 -9.72 -15.32 -13.91
C ASN A 439 -10.08 -13.85 -13.69
N ARG A 440 -10.00 -13.01 -14.74
CA ARG A 440 -10.52 -11.64 -14.70
C ARG A 440 -12.03 -11.61 -14.45
N LEU A 441 -12.53 -10.48 -13.95
CA LEU A 441 -13.98 -10.26 -13.85
C LEU A 441 -14.63 -10.13 -15.23
N LYS A 442 -15.84 -10.67 -15.36
CA LYS A 442 -16.64 -10.62 -16.61
C LYS A 442 -17.45 -9.32 -16.74
N VAL A 443 -17.89 -8.79 -15.60
CA VAL A 443 -18.65 -7.54 -15.49
C VAL A 443 -17.69 -6.40 -15.21
N GLU A 444 -18.07 -5.18 -15.58
CA GLU A 444 -17.37 -3.99 -15.07
C GLU A 444 -17.51 -3.94 -13.54
N SER A 445 -16.47 -3.47 -12.86
CA SER A 445 -16.48 -3.33 -11.40
C SER A 445 -16.51 -1.89 -10.93
N PHE A 446 -15.87 -0.97 -11.65
CA PHE A 446 -15.81 0.43 -11.24
C PHE A 446 -17.22 1.04 -11.18
N GLY A 447 -17.66 1.48 -10.00
CA GLY A 447 -18.99 2.05 -9.77
C GLY A 447 -20.18 1.09 -9.95
N GLU A 448 -19.94 -0.22 -10.07
CA GLU A 448 -21.01 -1.22 -10.27
C GLU A 448 -21.83 -1.44 -8.98
N ASN A 449 -23.07 -1.93 -9.10
CA ASN A 449 -23.91 -2.29 -7.97
C ASN A 449 -23.31 -3.43 -7.13
N ILE A 450 -23.34 -3.26 -5.80
CA ILE A 450 -22.80 -4.24 -4.83
C ILE A 450 -23.42 -5.63 -5.00
N GLY A 451 -24.72 -5.73 -5.26
CA GLY A 451 -25.42 -6.99 -5.49
C GLY A 451 -24.94 -7.72 -6.76
N VAL A 452 -24.70 -6.98 -7.85
CA VAL A 452 -24.13 -7.52 -9.10
C VAL A 452 -22.71 -8.05 -8.86
N LEU A 453 -21.86 -7.29 -8.18
CA LEU A 453 -20.50 -7.70 -7.83
C LEU A 453 -20.51 -8.93 -6.92
N THR A 454 -21.37 -8.92 -5.91
CA THR A 454 -21.53 -10.02 -4.95
C THR A 454 -21.96 -11.30 -5.67
N SER A 455 -22.92 -11.21 -6.59
CA SER A 455 -23.34 -12.35 -7.42
C SER A 455 -22.23 -12.81 -8.37
N SER A 456 -21.56 -11.87 -9.05
CA SER A 456 -20.47 -12.15 -9.98
C SER A 456 -19.29 -12.86 -9.32
N VAL A 457 -18.96 -12.50 -8.08
CA VAL A 457 -17.83 -13.06 -7.31
C VAL A 457 -18.23 -14.29 -6.48
N PHE A 458 -19.35 -14.26 -5.78
CA PHE A 458 -19.70 -15.27 -4.78
C PHE A 458 -20.89 -16.16 -5.17
N GLY A 459 -21.52 -15.95 -6.33
CA GLY A 459 -22.88 -16.38 -6.70
C GLY A 459 -23.43 -17.74 -6.25
N LEU A 460 -22.60 -18.78 -6.03
CA LEU A 460 -23.05 -20.06 -5.49
C LEU A 460 -23.23 -20.07 -3.95
N GLU A 461 -22.42 -19.33 -3.19
CA GLU A 461 -22.54 -19.22 -1.72
C GLU A 461 -23.69 -18.33 -1.29
N VAL A 462 -23.84 -17.19 -1.99
CA VAL A 462 -24.90 -16.24 -1.67
C VAL A 462 -26.25 -16.90 -1.92
N SER A 463 -26.40 -17.63 -3.03
CA SER A 463 -27.61 -18.39 -3.33
C SER A 463 -27.93 -19.51 -2.32
N ALA A 464 -26.92 -19.99 -1.58
CA ALA A 464 -27.06 -21.08 -0.61
C ALA A 464 -27.19 -20.61 0.85
N SER A 465 -27.20 -19.30 1.13
CA SER A 465 -27.20 -18.75 2.49
C SER A 465 -28.10 -17.51 2.64
N GLY A 466 -28.46 -17.19 3.89
CA GLY A 466 -29.17 -15.97 4.26
C GLY A 466 -30.53 -15.77 3.57
N PHE A 467 -30.88 -14.50 3.29
CA PHE A 467 -32.15 -14.13 2.68
C PHE A 467 -32.27 -14.62 1.23
N HIS A 468 -31.17 -14.78 0.51
CA HIS A 468 -31.17 -15.32 -0.86
C HIS A 468 -31.76 -16.73 -0.88
N LYS A 469 -31.27 -17.62 -0.03
CA LYS A 469 -31.81 -18.98 0.07
C LYS A 469 -33.31 -18.96 0.42
N LEU A 470 -33.70 -18.16 1.42
CA LEU A 470 -35.10 -18.04 1.83
C LEU A 470 -36.00 -17.56 0.66
N LEU A 471 -35.56 -16.55 -0.10
CA LEU A 471 -36.28 -16.05 -1.28
C LEU A 471 -36.35 -17.10 -2.39
N LEU A 472 -35.23 -17.76 -2.70
CA LEU A 472 -35.15 -18.74 -3.80
C LEU A 472 -35.90 -20.05 -3.47
N ASP A 473 -35.83 -20.54 -2.24
CA ASP A 473 -36.59 -21.71 -1.77
C ASP A 473 -38.10 -21.39 -1.84
N THR A 474 -38.50 -20.19 -1.40
CA THR A 474 -39.90 -19.74 -1.50
C THR A 474 -40.34 -19.58 -2.95
N ALA A 475 -39.48 -19.05 -3.82
CA ALA A 475 -39.78 -18.93 -5.25
C ALA A 475 -39.91 -20.30 -5.93
N ALA A 476 -39.08 -21.27 -5.55
CA ALA A 476 -39.14 -22.64 -6.04
C ALA A 476 -40.41 -23.37 -5.61
N GLU A 477 -40.90 -23.11 -4.40
CA GLU A 477 -42.16 -23.66 -3.85
C GLU A 477 -43.39 -23.01 -4.49
N VAL A 478 -43.45 -21.68 -4.50
CA VAL A 478 -44.65 -20.92 -4.89
C VAL A 478 -44.78 -20.80 -6.41
N ARG A 479 -43.65 -20.70 -7.13
CA ARG A 479 -43.57 -20.57 -8.59
C ARG A 479 -44.41 -19.45 -9.21
N ASP A 480 -44.78 -18.45 -8.42
CA ASP A 480 -45.41 -17.21 -8.86
C ASP A 480 -44.78 -16.02 -8.14
N PHE A 481 -44.30 -15.04 -8.91
CA PHE A 481 -43.55 -13.90 -8.38
C PHE A 481 -44.38 -13.08 -7.37
N TYR A 482 -45.67 -12.87 -7.65
CA TYR A 482 -46.53 -12.01 -6.81
C TYR A 482 -46.93 -12.73 -5.53
N LEU A 483 -47.26 -14.02 -5.60
CA LEU A 483 -47.53 -14.82 -4.41
C LEU A 483 -46.30 -14.93 -3.50
N VAL A 484 -45.08 -14.93 -4.07
CA VAL A 484 -43.85 -14.78 -3.28
C VAL A 484 -43.86 -13.44 -2.55
N LEU A 485 -44.10 -12.31 -3.24
CA LEU A 485 -44.16 -11.00 -2.58
C LEU A 485 -45.21 -10.93 -1.47
N GLU A 486 -46.40 -11.51 -1.70
CA GLU A 486 -47.47 -11.61 -0.69
C GLU A 486 -47.06 -12.46 0.50
N ARG A 487 -46.38 -13.59 0.29
CA ARG A 487 -45.89 -14.46 1.36
C ARG A 487 -44.89 -13.77 2.29
N PHE A 488 -44.14 -12.80 1.76
CA PHE A 488 -43.26 -11.93 2.55
C PHE A 488 -43.95 -10.64 3.01
N ASN A 489 -45.28 -10.52 2.87
CA ASN A 489 -46.07 -9.33 3.24
C ASN A 489 -45.49 -8.02 2.66
N GLY A 490 -44.93 -8.08 1.44
CA GLY A 490 -44.30 -6.93 0.80
C GLY A 490 -42.94 -6.49 1.37
N GLN A 491 -42.39 -7.18 2.38
CA GLN A 491 -41.17 -6.83 3.10
C GLN A 491 -39.86 -7.22 2.37
N ILE A 492 -39.91 -7.25 1.03
CA ILE A 492 -38.74 -7.52 0.19
C ILE A 492 -38.27 -6.21 -0.42
N GLY A 493 -37.02 -5.82 -0.11
CA GLY A 493 -36.36 -4.64 -0.69
C GLY A 493 -35.93 -4.82 -2.15
N GLY A 494 -35.36 -3.77 -2.75
CA GLY A 494 -35.00 -3.73 -4.18
C GLY A 494 -34.13 -4.90 -4.64
N ASP A 495 -33.04 -5.20 -3.92
CA ASP A 495 -32.11 -6.28 -4.27
C ASP A 495 -32.78 -7.67 -4.22
N GLY A 496 -33.62 -7.92 -3.21
CA GLY A 496 -34.38 -9.16 -3.11
C GLY A 496 -35.39 -9.33 -4.25
N ARG A 497 -36.05 -8.24 -4.66
CA ARG A 497 -36.96 -8.24 -5.81
C ARG A 497 -36.20 -8.48 -7.11
N ALA A 498 -35.04 -7.84 -7.30
CA ALA A 498 -34.18 -8.02 -8.47
C ALA A 498 -33.67 -9.47 -8.58
N LEU A 499 -33.27 -10.07 -7.46
CA LEU A 499 -32.88 -11.48 -7.38
C LEU A 499 -34.01 -12.40 -7.82
N LEU A 500 -35.21 -12.19 -7.28
CA LEU A 500 -36.40 -12.97 -7.65
C LEU A 500 -36.73 -12.82 -9.14
N LEU A 501 -36.77 -11.59 -9.67
CA LEU A 501 -37.03 -11.33 -11.08
C LEU A 501 -36.03 -12.07 -11.98
N SER A 502 -34.74 -12.02 -11.65
CA SER A 502 -33.68 -12.74 -12.37
C SER A 502 -33.89 -14.26 -12.30
N TRP A 503 -34.25 -14.80 -11.14
CA TRP A 503 -34.52 -16.22 -10.98
C TRP A 503 -35.73 -16.67 -11.81
N PHE A 504 -36.87 -15.97 -11.73
CA PHE A 504 -38.08 -16.30 -12.49
C PHE A 504 -37.84 -16.24 -14.00
N ALA A 505 -37.11 -15.23 -14.47
CA ALA A 505 -36.71 -15.10 -15.88
C ALA A 505 -35.85 -16.30 -16.35
N ASN A 506 -34.87 -16.72 -15.53
CA ASN A 506 -34.03 -17.88 -15.85
C ASN A 506 -34.78 -19.21 -15.84
N GLN A 507 -35.86 -19.33 -15.06
CA GLN A 507 -36.73 -20.52 -15.05
C GLN A 507 -37.77 -20.52 -16.19
N GLY A 508 -37.82 -19.48 -17.03
CA GLY A 508 -38.83 -19.33 -18.08
C GLY A 508 -40.25 -19.14 -17.53
N LEU A 509 -40.39 -18.75 -16.27
CA LEU A 509 -41.68 -18.52 -15.63
C LEU A 509 -42.15 -17.08 -15.92
N PRO A 510 -43.41 -16.87 -16.36
CA PRO A 510 -43.89 -15.56 -16.75
C PRO A 510 -44.04 -14.64 -15.53
N VAL A 511 -43.26 -13.56 -15.50
CA VAL A 511 -43.55 -12.39 -14.67
C VAL A 511 -44.60 -11.57 -15.44
N ARG A 512 -45.90 -11.86 -15.25
CA ARG A 512 -46.96 -11.17 -15.99
C ARG A 512 -46.80 -9.65 -15.83
N SER A 513 -46.64 -8.94 -16.95
CA SER A 513 -46.56 -7.46 -16.97
C SER A 513 -47.87 -6.86 -16.45
N PHE A 514 -47.88 -6.29 -15.25
CA PHE A 514 -49.02 -5.51 -14.80
C PHE A 514 -48.93 -4.10 -15.38
N LYS A 515 -49.96 -3.69 -16.11
CA LYS A 515 -50.24 -2.28 -16.41
C LYS A 515 -50.22 -1.53 -15.09
N ALA A 516 -49.48 -0.41 -15.05
CA ALA A 516 -49.41 0.50 -13.93
C ALA A 516 -50.80 0.78 -13.34
N ASN A 517 -51.10 0.14 -12.21
CA ASN A 517 -52.04 0.69 -11.25
C ASN A 517 -51.18 1.24 -10.12
N ARG A 518 -51.10 2.57 -10.09
CA ARG A 518 -50.72 3.35 -8.92
C ARG A 518 -51.54 2.80 -7.75
N ASP A 519 -50.87 2.13 -6.81
CA ASP A 519 -51.26 1.93 -5.42
C ASP A 519 -50.29 0.89 -4.82
N TRP A 520 -49.03 1.28 -4.65
CA TRP A 520 -48.13 0.59 -3.72
C TRP A 520 -47.51 1.63 -2.79
N PRO A 521 -47.81 1.61 -1.49
CA PRO A 521 -47.19 2.52 -0.53
C PRO A 521 -45.75 2.06 -0.28
N GLY A 522 -44.77 2.94 -0.51
CA GLY A 522 -43.36 2.68 -0.18
C GLY A 522 -42.32 3.07 -1.23
N TYR A 523 -42.68 3.93 -2.19
CA TYR A 523 -41.70 4.71 -2.95
C TYR A 523 -42.14 6.18 -2.89
N GLU A 524 -41.79 6.83 -1.78
CA GLU A 524 -41.54 8.27 -1.72
C GLU A 524 -40.08 8.47 -1.34
#